data_AF-A0A4V2XI72-F1
#
_entry.id   AF-A0A4V2XI72-F1
#
_cell.length_a   1.000
_cell.length_b   1.000
_cell.length_c   1.000
_cell.angle_alpha   90.00
_cell.angle_beta   90.00
_cell.angle_gamma   90.00
#
_symmetry.space_group_name_H-M   'P 1'
#
loop_
_entity.id
_entity.type
_entity.pdbx_description
1 polymer ?
#
loop_
_entity_poly.entity_id
_entity_poly.type
_entity_poly.pdbx_seq_one_letter_code
_entity_poly.pdbx_strand_id
1 'polypeptide(L)'
;MDLVEFLRARLARDEQIARDCSGLAWKTGPSGTIHTDPRPPGDPGDAAYVAKAENGAYAEHIARHDPSRTLAQVAAVRQILDDYEKQAWILEQGHRTPETEAAQVIRENVLRRLALPYASHPAYRDDWRP
;
A
#
# COMPACT_ATOMS: atom_id res chain seq x y z
N MET A 1 16.49 -12.50 -0.45
CA MET A 1 15.38 -11.59 -0.15
C MET A 1 15.41 -11.22 1.31
N ASP A 2 15.80 -9.99 1.60
CA ASP A 2 15.62 -9.38 2.93
C ASP A 2 14.20 -8.76 3.07
N LEU A 3 13.93 -8.16 4.24
CA LEU A 3 12.63 -7.55 4.55
C LEU A 3 12.31 -6.34 3.65
N VAL A 4 13.32 -5.52 3.31
CA VAL A 4 13.14 -4.33 2.46
C VAL A 4 12.85 -4.76 1.02
N GLU A 5 13.63 -5.71 0.49
CA GLU A 5 13.42 -6.31 -0.82
C GLU A 5 12.03 -6.96 -0.93
N PHE A 6 11.59 -7.65 0.12
CA PHE A 6 10.25 -8.24 0.20
C PHE A 6 9.16 -7.17 0.12
N LEU A 7 9.22 -6.14 0.97
CA LEU A 7 8.24 -5.06 0.98
C LEU A 7 8.21 -4.31 -0.35
N ARG A 8 9.37 -4.00 -0.94
CA ARG A 8 9.44 -3.38 -2.27
C ARG A 8 8.74 -4.22 -3.33
N ALA A 9 8.97 -5.53 -3.33
CA ALA A 9 8.34 -6.44 -4.27
C ALA A 9 6.81 -6.50 -4.09
N ARG A 10 6.31 -6.49 -2.85
CA ARG A 10 4.86 -6.46 -2.57
C ARG A 10 4.22 -5.15 -3.01
N LEU A 11 4.82 -4.02 -2.63
CA LEU A 11 4.35 -2.69 -3.00
C LEU A 11 4.35 -2.48 -4.51
N ALA A 12 5.37 -2.98 -5.23
CA ALA A 12 5.40 -2.93 -6.70
C ALA A 12 4.25 -3.73 -7.33
N ARG A 13 3.91 -4.91 -6.76
CA ARG A 13 2.78 -5.70 -7.24
C ARG A 13 1.45 -4.99 -6.99
N ASP A 14 1.25 -4.45 -5.79
CA ASP A 14 0.02 -3.72 -5.43
C ASP A 14 -0.15 -2.46 -6.28
N GLU A 15 0.93 -1.72 -6.52
CA GLU A 15 0.94 -0.57 -7.41
C GLU A 15 0.61 -0.93 -8.85
N GLN A 16 1.17 -2.02 -9.37
CA GLN A 16 0.87 -2.48 -10.74
C GLN A 16 -0.61 -2.81 -10.88
N ILE A 17 -1.18 -3.59 -9.95
CA ILE A 17 -2.60 -3.94 -9.96
C ILE A 17 -3.46 -2.67 -9.88
N ALA A 18 -3.10 -1.71 -9.02
CA ALA A 18 -3.83 -0.46 -8.90
C ALA A 18 -3.74 0.40 -10.17
N ARG A 19 -2.58 0.45 -10.85
CA ARG A 19 -2.42 1.17 -12.12
C ARG A 19 -3.15 0.54 -13.29
N ASP A 20 -3.32 -0.78 -13.28
CA ASP A 20 -4.09 -1.50 -14.29
C ASP A 20 -5.60 -1.24 -14.17
N CYS A 21 -6.05 -0.67 -13.04
CA CYS A 21 -7.42 -0.20 -12.85
C CYS A 21 -7.63 1.22 -13.42
N SER A 22 -8.87 1.69 -13.47
CA SER A 22 -9.15 3.10 -13.78
C SER A 22 -8.56 4.01 -12.70
N GLY A 23 -7.87 5.09 -13.08
CA GLY A 23 -7.38 6.12 -12.13
C GLY A 23 -8.48 6.97 -11.46
N LEU A 24 -9.75 6.62 -11.68
CA LEU A 24 -10.91 7.29 -11.12
C LEU A 24 -11.28 6.65 -9.77
N ALA A 25 -11.69 7.48 -8.82
CA ALA A 25 -12.19 7.02 -7.52
C ALA A 25 -13.41 6.11 -7.68
N TRP A 26 -13.62 5.19 -6.76
CA TRP A 26 -14.80 4.33 -6.75
C TRP A 26 -15.90 4.94 -5.87
N LYS A 27 -17.15 4.89 -6.33
CA LYS A 27 -18.32 5.39 -5.60
C LYS A 27 -19.41 4.34 -5.48
N THR A 28 -20.05 4.35 -4.33
CA THR A 28 -21.23 3.53 -4.05
C THR A 28 -22.44 4.10 -4.81
N GLY A 29 -23.14 3.25 -5.53
CA GLY A 29 -24.43 3.53 -6.15
C GLY A 29 -25.58 2.81 -5.45
N PRO A 30 -26.81 2.98 -5.98
CA PRO A 30 -27.99 2.27 -5.47
C PRO A 30 -27.81 0.75 -5.47
N SER A 31 -28.53 0.09 -4.57
CA SER A 31 -28.60 -1.37 -4.48
C SER A 31 -27.23 -2.08 -4.34
N GLY A 32 -26.29 -1.45 -3.63
CA GLY A 32 -24.97 -2.02 -3.34
C GLY A 32 -24.02 -2.05 -4.54
N THR A 33 -24.30 -1.30 -5.60
CA THR A 33 -23.40 -1.20 -6.76
C THR A 33 -22.20 -0.29 -6.47
N ILE A 34 -21.08 -0.53 -7.14
CA ILE A 34 -19.88 0.30 -7.10
C ILE A 34 -19.50 0.63 -8.53
N HIS A 35 -19.26 1.90 -8.81
CA HIS A 35 -18.89 2.42 -10.12
C HIS A 35 -17.66 3.32 -9.99
N THR A 36 -16.97 3.56 -11.11
CA THR A 36 -15.96 4.62 -11.15
C THR A 36 -16.62 5.99 -11.11
N ASP A 37 -15.91 7.00 -10.62
CA ASP A 37 -16.39 8.38 -10.67
C ASP A 37 -16.69 8.79 -12.11
N PRO A 38 -17.70 9.66 -12.35
CA PRO A 38 -17.95 10.18 -13.67
C PRO A 38 -16.71 10.87 -14.22
N ARG A 39 -16.42 10.64 -15.49
CA ARG A 39 -15.31 11.31 -16.15
C ARG A 39 -15.62 12.82 -16.31
N PRO A 40 -14.62 13.71 -16.36
CA PRO A 40 -14.86 15.14 -16.49
C PRO A 40 -15.76 15.48 -17.70
N PRO A 41 -16.53 16.58 -17.63
CA PRO A 41 -17.35 17.02 -18.76
C PRO A 41 -16.51 17.16 -20.03
N GLY A 42 -16.93 16.51 -21.11
CA GLY A 42 -16.19 16.48 -22.39
C GLY A 42 -15.53 15.14 -22.71
N ASP A 43 -15.52 14.19 -21.78
CA ASP A 43 -15.14 12.80 -22.05
C ASP A 43 -16.43 11.95 -22.20
N PRO A 44 -16.69 11.33 -23.36
CA PRO A 44 -17.97 10.66 -23.65
C PRO A 44 -18.12 9.31 -22.91
N GLY A 45 -17.21 8.93 -22.03
CA GLY A 45 -17.27 7.68 -21.27
C GLY A 45 -18.19 7.78 -20.04
N ASP A 46 -19.17 6.88 -19.96
CA ASP A 46 -19.98 6.67 -18.76
C ASP A 46 -19.13 6.14 -17.58
N ALA A 47 -19.64 6.33 -16.37
CA ALA A 47 -19.10 5.67 -15.18
C ALA A 47 -19.07 4.15 -15.40
N ALA A 48 -17.91 3.52 -15.20
CA ALA A 48 -17.74 2.09 -15.41
C ALA A 48 -18.19 1.31 -14.17
N TYR A 49 -18.89 0.20 -14.40
CA TYR A 49 -19.26 -0.73 -13.34
C TYR A 49 -18.01 -1.45 -12.79
N VAL A 50 -17.83 -1.40 -11.47
CA VAL A 50 -16.72 -2.07 -10.77
C VAL A 50 -17.20 -3.37 -10.14
N ALA A 51 -18.26 -3.31 -9.32
CA ALA A 51 -18.74 -4.45 -8.56
C ALA A 51 -20.18 -4.26 -8.08
N LYS A 52 -20.78 -5.34 -7.55
CA LYS A 52 -22.01 -5.32 -6.77
C LYS A 52 -21.76 -6.07 -5.47
N ALA A 53 -22.07 -5.41 -4.37
CA ALA A 53 -21.97 -5.95 -3.04
C ALA A 53 -23.34 -6.37 -2.51
N GLU A 54 -23.34 -7.27 -1.53
CA GLU A 54 -24.57 -7.77 -0.89
C GLU A 54 -25.34 -6.65 -0.18
N ASN A 55 -24.63 -5.70 0.43
CA ASN A 55 -25.20 -4.61 1.21
C ASN A 55 -24.34 -3.34 1.11
N GLY A 56 -24.86 -2.24 1.66
CA GLY A 56 -24.19 -0.94 1.65
C GLY A 56 -22.85 -0.92 2.37
N ALA A 57 -22.67 -1.70 3.45
CA ALA A 57 -21.42 -1.74 4.20
C ALA A 57 -20.27 -2.38 3.39
N TYR A 58 -20.57 -3.46 2.67
CA TYR A 58 -19.60 -4.06 1.75
C TYR A 58 -19.31 -3.14 0.56
N ALA A 59 -20.32 -2.44 0.03
CA ALA A 59 -20.12 -1.47 -1.04
C ALA A 59 -19.20 -0.32 -0.60
N GLU A 60 -19.41 0.22 0.60
CA GLU A 60 -18.55 1.25 1.18
C GLU A 60 -17.13 0.75 1.41
N HIS A 61 -16.97 -0.47 1.94
CA HIS A 61 -15.65 -1.07 2.14
C HIS A 61 -14.87 -1.21 0.82
N ILE A 62 -15.53 -1.71 -0.23
CA ILE A 62 -14.93 -1.86 -1.57
C ILE A 62 -14.58 -0.48 -2.14
N ALA A 63 -15.52 0.46 -2.13
CA ALA A 63 -15.32 1.80 -2.66
C ALA A 63 -14.17 2.54 -1.95
N ARG A 64 -14.03 2.35 -0.63
CA ARG A 64 -12.92 2.93 0.16
C ARG A 64 -11.56 2.32 -0.20
N HIS A 65 -11.50 1.11 -0.76
CA HIS A 65 -10.26 0.46 -1.19
C HIS A 65 -10.00 0.67 -2.69
N ASP A 66 -10.34 1.85 -3.20
CA ASP A 66 -10.12 2.20 -4.59
C ASP A 66 -8.62 2.23 -4.97
N PRO A 67 -8.30 2.19 -6.28
CA PRO A 67 -6.93 2.20 -6.76
C PRO A 67 -6.13 3.43 -6.35
N SER A 68 -6.74 4.63 -6.32
CA SER A 68 -6.06 5.88 -5.97
C SER A 68 -5.57 5.86 -4.51
N ARG A 69 -6.38 5.32 -3.60
CA ARG A 69 -5.97 5.10 -2.21
C ARG A 69 -4.81 4.12 -2.12
N THR A 70 -4.86 3.00 -2.86
CA THR A 70 -3.78 2.01 -2.88
C THR A 70 -2.47 2.64 -3.34
N LEU A 71 -2.50 3.45 -4.41
CA LEU A 71 -1.32 4.17 -4.90
C LEU A 71 -0.77 5.15 -3.86
N ALA A 72 -1.63 5.90 -3.17
CA ALA A 72 -1.22 6.82 -2.11
C ALA A 72 -0.57 6.08 -0.93
N GLN A 73 -1.11 4.91 -0.55
CA GLN A 73 -0.52 4.06 0.49
C GLN A 73 0.84 3.51 0.06
N VAL A 74 0.97 3.01 -1.17
CA VAL A 74 2.26 2.55 -1.70
C VAL A 74 3.29 3.66 -1.68
N ALA A 75 2.93 4.87 -2.12
CA ALA A 75 3.83 6.02 -2.12
C ALA A 75 4.31 6.37 -0.69
N ALA A 76 3.40 6.40 0.28
CA ALA A 76 3.74 6.67 1.68
C ALA A 76 4.66 5.60 2.26
N VAL A 77 4.39 4.31 2.02
CA VAL A 77 5.22 3.23 2.54
C VAL A 77 6.61 3.24 1.88
N ARG A 78 6.72 3.57 0.58
CA ARG A 78 8.02 3.72 -0.08
C ARG A 78 8.90 4.79 0.57
N GLN A 79 8.33 5.93 0.94
CA GLN A 79 9.08 6.97 1.67
C GLN A 79 9.62 6.45 3.00
N ILE A 80 8.85 5.63 3.73
CA ILE A 80 9.31 4.99 4.97
C ILE A 80 10.48 4.03 4.70
N LEU A 81 10.43 3.25 3.61
CA LEU A 81 11.53 2.36 3.22
C LEU A 81 12.79 3.13 2.85
N ASP A 82 12.65 4.21 2.07
CA ASP A 82 13.76 5.05 1.64
C ASP A 82 14.42 5.75 2.84
N ASP A 83 13.61 6.21 3.81
CA ASP A 83 14.11 6.75 5.08
C ASP A 83 14.86 5.68 5.90
N TYR A 84 14.33 4.45 5.98
CA TYR A 84 15.00 3.35 6.67
C TYR A 84 16.37 3.04 6.06
N GLU A 85 16.46 2.90 4.73
CA GLU A 85 17.71 2.61 4.03
C GLU A 85 18.71 3.76 4.14
N LYS A 86 18.24 5.02 4.00
CA LYS A 86 19.09 6.19 4.16
C LYS A 86 19.75 6.22 5.55
N GLN A 87 18.98 5.92 6.59
CA GLN A 87 19.53 5.88 7.96
C GLN A 87 20.46 4.68 8.17
N ALA A 88 20.13 3.51 7.62
CA ALA A 88 21.02 2.35 7.64
C ALA A 88 22.38 2.70 7.01
N TRP A 89 22.38 3.35 5.84
CA TRP A 89 23.59 3.77 5.15
C TRP A 89 24.41 4.78 5.96
N ILE A 90 23.78 5.79 6.58
CA ILE A 90 24.49 6.76 7.45
C ILE A 90 25.21 6.05 8.61
N LEU A 91 24.56 5.06 9.23
CA LEU A 91 25.12 4.27 10.32
C LEU A 91 26.30 3.42 9.86
N GLU A 92 26.26 2.89 8.64
CA GLU A 92 27.38 2.13 8.06
C GLU A 92 28.61 3.01 7.79
N GLN A 93 28.42 4.31 7.53
CA GLN A 93 29.50 5.29 7.36
C GLN A 93 30.20 5.71 8.68
N GLY A 94 29.93 5.03 9.81
CA GLY A 94 30.60 5.28 11.09
C GLY A 94 29.88 6.27 12.02
N HIS A 95 28.65 6.69 11.70
CA HIS A 95 27.85 7.59 12.55
C HIS A 95 27.01 6.83 13.60
N ARG A 96 27.56 5.73 14.14
CA ARG A 96 26.87 4.91 15.15
C ARG A 96 27.04 5.52 16.52
N THR A 97 25.91 5.87 17.12
CA THR A 97 25.77 6.15 18.55
C THR A 97 24.67 5.24 19.11
N PRO A 98 24.62 5.00 20.43
CA PRO A 98 23.55 4.20 21.02
C PRO A 98 22.15 4.71 20.63
N GLU A 99 21.99 6.02 20.51
CA GLU A 99 20.72 6.65 20.14
C GLU A 99 20.35 6.37 18.67
N THR A 100 21.32 6.45 17.75
CA THR A 100 21.06 6.19 16.34
C THR A 100 20.81 4.71 16.05
N GLU A 101 21.48 3.81 16.78
CA GLU A 101 21.21 2.36 16.75
C GLU A 101 19.82 2.03 17.29
N ALA A 102 19.44 2.57 18.45
CA ALA A 102 18.11 2.36 19.02
C ALA A 102 17.01 2.88 18.09
N ALA A 103 17.20 4.05 17.47
CA ALA A 103 16.27 4.57 16.47
C ALA A 103 16.13 3.64 15.27
N GLN A 104 17.23 3.02 14.81
CA GLN A 104 17.20 2.09 13.68
C GLN A 104 16.43 0.81 13.98
N VAL A 105 16.59 0.25 15.18
CA VAL A 105 15.79 -0.91 15.65
C VAL A 105 14.30 -0.59 15.63
N ILE A 106 13.91 0.62 16.06
CA ILE A 106 12.51 1.06 16.00
C ILE A 106 12.02 1.11 14.54
N ARG A 107 12.82 1.65 13.61
CA ARG A 107 12.43 1.69 12.19
C ARG A 107 12.30 0.29 11.59
N GLU A 108 13.20 -0.64 11.93
CA GLU A 108 13.07 -2.05 11.49
C GLU A 108 11.75 -2.66 12.01
N ASN A 109 11.40 -2.41 13.28
CA ASN A 109 10.12 -2.86 13.85
C ASN A 109 8.91 -2.25 13.14
N VAL A 110 8.99 -1.01 12.65
CA VAL A 110 7.95 -0.42 11.80
C VAL A 110 7.83 -1.22 10.50
N LEU A 111 8.95 -1.59 9.86
CA LEU A 111 8.92 -2.38 8.63
C LEU A 111 8.30 -3.78 8.85
N ARG A 112 8.62 -4.44 9.96
CA ARG A 112 8.01 -5.73 10.34
C ARG A 112 6.49 -5.62 10.47
N ARG A 113 5.99 -4.54 11.07
CA ARG A 113 4.54 -4.26 11.18
C ARG A 113 3.90 -3.97 9.82
N LEU A 114 4.60 -3.24 8.94
CA LEU A 114 4.14 -2.99 7.57
C LEU A 114 4.11 -4.26 6.71
N ALA A 115 4.86 -5.30 7.07
CA ALA A 115 4.85 -6.59 6.39
C ALA A 115 3.69 -7.51 6.81
N LEU A 116 3.00 -7.21 7.93
CA LEU A 116 1.90 -8.04 8.46
C LEU A 116 0.76 -8.31 7.47
N PRO A 117 0.31 -7.35 6.63
CA PRO A 117 -0.72 -7.62 5.61
C PRO A 117 -0.33 -8.74 4.62
N TYR A 118 0.97 -9.02 4.50
CA TYR A 118 1.51 -10.02 3.59
C TYR A 118 1.94 -11.32 4.31
N ALA A 119 1.53 -11.53 5.57
CA ALA A 119 1.96 -12.68 6.37
C ALA A 119 1.52 -14.05 5.82
N SER A 120 0.51 -14.09 4.94
CA SER A 120 0.09 -15.31 4.22
C SER A 120 0.89 -15.58 2.94
N HIS A 121 1.77 -14.67 2.54
CA HIS A 121 2.54 -14.81 1.32
C HIS A 121 3.64 -15.89 1.50
N PRO A 122 3.86 -16.81 0.53
CA PRO A 122 4.83 -17.91 0.68
C PRO A 122 6.29 -17.46 0.92
N ALA A 123 6.66 -16.28 0.44
CA ALA A 123 7.98 -15.69 0.66
C ALA A 123 8.10 -14.88 1.97
N TYR A 124 7.02 -14.75 2.73
CA TYR A 124 7.06 -14.14 4.07
C TYR A 124 7.80 -15.08 5.03
N ARG A 125 8.72 -14.53 5.84
CA ARG A 125 9.51 -15.29 6.82
C ARG A 125 9.00 -15.04 8.23
N ASP A 126 8.93 -16.10 9.05
CA ASP A 126 8.47 -15.99 10.43
C ASP A 126 9.35 -15.08 11.30
N ASP A 127 10.66 -14.99 11.02
CA ASP A 127 11.57 -14.05 11.70
C ASP A 127 11.19 -12.57 11.52
N TRP A 128 10.33 -12.25 10.54
CA TRP A 128 9.81 -10.89 10.32
C TRP A 128 8.56 -10.59 11.14
N ARG A 129 8.01 -11.57 11.88
CA ARG A 129 6.91 -11.32 12.80
C ARG A 129 7.42 -10.46 13.97
N PRO A 130 6.69 -9.39 14.35
CA PRO A 130 7.04 -8.54 15.49
C PRO A 130 7.07 -9.29 16.83
#